data_AF-A0A6H9KY59-F1
#
_entry.id   AF-A0A6H9KY59-F1
#
_cell.length_a   1.000
_cell.length_b   1.000
_cell.length_c   1.000
_cell.angle_alpha   90.00
_cell.angle_beta   90.00
_cell.angle_gamma   90.00
#
_symmetry.space_group_name_H-M   'P 1'
#
loop_
_entity.id
_entity.type
_entity.pdbx_description
1 polymer ?
#
loop_
_entity_poly.entity_id
_entity_poly.type
_entity_poly.pdbx_seq_one_letter_code
_entity_poly.pdbx_strand_id
1 'polypeptide(L)'
;MDKKLSIKLFVFFCSCLSIILFATTVQSQEKAKYGEDDQCIVCHKDEEILPEDFSEFDIHLQTGLSCKGCHGGDETSDDEDLSMSSEAGFIGVPEKIEIAAMCGKCHSDINFMRQYQPRIATDQVQQYHESVHGKKLAQGDTKVADCTSCHSVHNILPAIDARSTIYALNIPATCKKCHSDKEYMAEYGIPTTQYDEYVESVHGVALLERQDTGAPACNDCHGNHGAMPPGIASIGHICGTCHVNNQEYFSKSKMAIEFQRDELHACEECHGDHDVKKTSDDMIGDSDSSTCVDCHEEGEEAYDTGIKIRQSLGGLVTAYDSAATLLKTVEHAGMDDLEMSYAVKDAKQSLTQARTLVHTFDFEQVKVKTDEGKTFVTQALKLGNTQMQDLRFRRLGFGIATFFMTIVLVALYFKIKDIERED
;
A
#
# COMPACT_ATOMS: atom_id res chain seq x y z
N MET A 1 -4.97 17.30 -66.10
CA MET A 1 -4.52 16.03 -65.50
C MET A 1 -4.75 16.10 -64.01
N ASP A 2 -5.62 15.22 -63.52
CA ASP A 2 -6.49 15.43 -62.36
C ASP A 2 -5.81 15.36 -60.99
N LYS A 3 -5.86 16.48 -60.25
CA LYS A 3 -5.52 16.54 -58.81
C LYS A 3 -6.34 15.56 -57.96
N LYS A 4 -7.52 15.13 -58.43
CA LYS A 4 -8.36 14.12 -57.76
C LYS A 4 -7.78 12.70 -57.82
N LEU A 5 -6.92 12.39 -58.80
CA LEU A 5 -6.32 11.06 -58.93
C LEU A 5 -5.11 10.90 -57.97
N SER A 6 -4.36 11.98 -57.74
CA SER A 6 -3.20 12.00 -56.84
C SER A 6 -3.58 11.84 -55.36
N ILE A 7 -4.69 12.48 -54.93
CA ILE A 7 -5.17 12.38 -53.54
C ILE A 7 -5.75 10.98 -53.25
N LYS A 8 -6.45 10.36 -54.22
CA LYS A 8 -6.96 8.99 -54.05
C LYS A 8 -5.84 7.96 -53.99
N LEU A 9 -4.77 8.11 -54.77
CA LEU A 9 -3.60 7.23 -54.69
C LEU A 9 -2.87 7.39 -53.34
N PHE A 10 -2.74 8.62 -52.83
CA PHE A 10 -2.05 8.89 -51.57
C PHE A 10 -2.82 8.36 -50.35
N VAL A 11 -4.15 8.49 -50.34
CA VAL A 11 -4.99 7.94 -49.27
C VAL A 11 -5.00 6.40 -49.31
N PHE A 12 -5.02 5.79 -50.50
CA PHE A 12 -4.96 4.33 -50.63
C PHE A 12 -3.59 3.77 -50.19
N PHE A 13 -2.49 4.48 -50.50
CA PHE A 13 -1.15 4.08 -50.07
C PHE A 13 -0.96 4.24 -48.55
N CYS A 14 -1.50 5.29 -47.92
CA CYS A 14 -1.47 5.45 -46.47
C CYS A 14 -2.35 4.41 -45.75
N SER A 15 -3.53 4.07 -46.27
CA SER A 15 -4.38 3.03 -45.65
C SER A 15 -3.80 1.62 -45.78
N CYS A 16 -3.12 1.29 -46.89
CA CYS A 16 -2.42 0.00 -47.01
C CYS A 16 -1.16 -0.08 -46.13
N LEU A 17 -0.44 1.04 -45.95
CA LEU A 17 0.75 1.07 -45.08
C LEU A 17 0.37 0.95 -43.60
N SER A 18 -0.77 1.51 -43.17
CA SER A 18 -1.28 1.33 -41.80
C SER A 18 -1.77 -0.09 -41.50
N ILE A 19 -2.27 -0.83 -42.50
CA ILE A 19 -2.68 -2.24 -42.33
C ILE A 19 -1.46 -3.17 -42.31
N ILE A 20 -0.39 -2.85 -43.06
CA ILE A 20 0.85 -3.63 -43.04
C ILE A 20 1.69 -3.35 -41.77
N LEU A 21 1.67 -2.11 -41.24
CA LEU A 21 2.34 -1.75 -39.98
C LEU A 21 1.64 -2.30 -38.72
N PHE A 22 0.35 -2.63 -38.78
CA PHE A 22 -0.36 -3.33 -37.69
C PHE A 22 -0.25 -4.86 -37.77
N ALA A 23 0.18 -5.41 -38.90
CA ALA A 23 0.31 -6.86 -39.10
C ALA A 23 1.66 -7.44 -38.66
N THR A 24 2.64 -6.62 -38.27
CA THR A 24 4.01 -7.08 -37.98
C THR A 24 4.45 -6.99 -36.52
N THR A 25 3.56 -6.74 -35.56
CA THR A 25 3.94 -6.67 -34.12
C THR A 25 2.97 -7.36 -33.16
N VAL A 26 2.12 -8.25 -33.66
CA VAL A 26 1.49 -9.28 -32.82
C VAL A 26 1.93 -10.63 -33.36
N GLN A 27 3.23 -10.90 -33.23
CA GLN A 27 3.63 -12.27 -32.95
C GLN A 27 3.06 -12.54 -31.56
N SER A 28 1.82 -13.03 -31.49
CA SER A 28 1.43 -13.78 -30.30
C SER A 28 2.52 -14.83 -30.14
N GLN A 29 3.33 -14.77 -29.09
CA GLN A 29 4.03 -15.97 -28.64
C GLN A 29 2.95 -17.05 -28.59
N GLU A 30 3.01 -18.01 -29.52
CA GLU A 30 2.32 -19.27 -29.33
C GLU A 30 2.79 -19.74 -27.95
N LYS A 31 1.91 -19.64 -26.95
CA LYS A 31 2.15 -20.30 -25.68
C LYS A 31 2.39 -21.75 -26.04
N ALA A 32 3.57 -22.27 -25.69
CA ALA A 32 3.95 -23.64 -26.01
C ALA A 32 2.78 -24.57 -25.65
N LYS A 33 2.37 -25.40 -26.62
CA LYS A 33 1.31 -26.37 -26.43
C LYS A 33 1.87 -27.46 -25.49
N TYR A 34 1.74 -27.23 -24.19
CA TYR A 34 2.27 -28.09 -23.15
C TYR A 34 1.35 -29.30 -22.94
N GLY A 35 1.94 -30.49 -22.76
CA GLY A 35 1.25 -31.68 -22.27
C GLY A 35 1.02 -32.84 -23.24
N GLU A 36 1.22 -32.68 -24.56
CA GLU A 36 1.04 -33.80 -25.52
C GLU A 36 2.34 -34.56 -25.80
N ASP A 37 3.51 -33.91 -25.69
CA ASP A 37 4.80 -34.49 -26.11
C ASP A 37 5.72 -34.89 -24.93
N ASP A 38 5.37 -34.52 -23.68
CA ASP A 38 6.18 -34.83 -22.49
C ASP A 38 5.69 -36.13 -21.83
N GLN A 39 6.52 -37.16 -21.90
CA GLN A 39 6.19 -38.51 -21.41
C GLN A 39 6.07 -38.58 -19.88
N CYS A 40 6.70 -37.68 -19.13
CA CYS A 40 6.51 -37.62 -17.68
C CYS A 40 5.06 -37.27 -17.36
N ILE A 41 4.47 -36.30 -18.06
CA ILE A 41 3.07 -35.89 -17.85
C ILE A 41 2.12 -36.96 -18.36
N VAL A 42 2.35 -37.47 -19.58
CA VAL A 42 1.45 -38.45 -20.21
C VAL A 42 1.31 -39.68 -19.32
N CYS A 43 2.43 -40.28 -18.92
CA CYS A 43 2.43 -41.46 -18.07
C CYS A 43 1.84 -41.17 -16.68
N HIS A 44 2.28 -40.10 -16.00
CA HIS A 44 1.78 -39.79 -14.65
C HIS A 44 0.29 -39.40 -14.63
N LYS A 45 -0.23 -38.84 -15.73
CA LYS A 45 -1.64 -38.50 -15.88
C LYS A 45 -2.49 -39.75 -16.10
N ASP A 46 -2.03 -40.65 -16.97
CA ASP A 46 -2.73 -41.89 -17.29
C ASP A 46 -2.77 -42.86 -16.11
N GLU A 47 -1.71 -42.89 -15.30
CA GLU A 47 -1.63 -43.68 -14.07
C GLU A 47 -2.28 -42.97 -12.85
N GLU A 48 -2.85 -41.77 -13.04
CA GLU A 48 -3.48 -40.97 -11.98
C GLU A 48 -2.55 -40.68 -10.76
N ILE A 49 -1.24 -40.55 -11.01
CA ILE A 49 -0.20 -40.30 -9.99
C ILE A 49 0.37 -38.87 -10.05
N LEU A 50 -0.30 -37.97 -10.75
CA LEU A 50 0.04 -36.54 -10.69
C LEU A 50 -0.19 -36.01 -9.26
N PRO A 51 0.68 -35.10 -8.77
CA PRO A 51 0.47 -34.46 -7.48
C PRO A 51 -0.89 -33.77 -7.37
N GLU A 52 -1.51 -33.78 -6.19
CA GLU A 52 -2.83 -33.16 -5.96
C GLU A 52 -2.85 -31.66 -6.32
N ASP A 53 -1.73 -30.97 -6.11
CA ASP A 53 -1.54 -29.55 -6.45
C ASP A 53 -1.00 -29.33 -7.87
N PHE A 54 -1.04 -30.33 -8.76
CA PHE A 54 -0.65 -30.14 -10.16
C PHE A 54 -1.61 -29.19 -10.86
N SER A 55 -1.05 -28.26 -11.64
CA SER A 55 -1.83 -27.23 -12.33
C SER A 55 -1.13 -26.79 -13.60
N GLU A 56 -1.87 -26.78 -14.70
CA GLU A 56 -1.42 -26.18 -15.97
C GLU A 56 -1.17 -24.66 -15.85
N PHE A 57 -1.57 -24.05 -14.73
CA PHE A 57 -1.30 -22.64 -14.45
C PHE A 57 0.07 -22.37 -13.84
N ASP A 58 0.84 -23.40 -13.50
CA ASP A 58 2.20 -23.25 -13.02
C ASP A 58 3.04 -22.42 -14.00
N ILE A 59 3.73 -21.40 -13.47
CA ILE A 59 4.48 -20.47 -14.30
C ILE A 59 5.63 -21.15 -15.03
N HIS A 60 6.27 -22.15 -14.42
CA HIS A 60 7.37 -22.89 -15.03
C HIS A 60 6.87 -23.68 -16.22
N LEU A 61 5.75 -24.41 -16.05
CA LEU A 61 5.12 -25.18 -17.13
C LEU A 61 4.69 -24.26 -18.28
N GLN A 62 4.09 -23.10 -17.98
CA GLN A 62 3.70 -22.12 -18.99
C GLN A 62 4.88 -21.52 -19.76
N THR A 63 6.07 -21.48 -19.14
CA THR A 63 7.30 -21.02 -19.77
C THR A 63 8.07 -22.12 -20.50
N GLY A 64 7.57 -23.36 -20.51
CA GLY A 64 8.17 -24.50 -21.19
C GLY A 64 9.17 -25.30 -20.33
N LEU A 65 9.25 -25.03 -19.03
CA LEU A 65 10.02 -25.84 -18.09
C LEU A 65 9.11 -26.96 -17.58
N SER A 66 9.34 -28.20 -18.02
CA SER A 66 8.52 -29.35 -17.63
C SER A 66 9.00 -30.02 -16.34
N CYS A 67 8.44 -31.19 -16.00
CA CYS A 67 8.79 -31.98 -14.82
C CYS A 67 10.30 -32.18 -14.68
N LYS A 68 10.98 -32.42 -15.81
CA LYS A 68 12.43 -32.57 -15.90
C LYS A 68 13.21 -31.36 -15.41
N GLY A 69 12.66 -30.15 -15.57
CA GLY A 69 13.33 -28.93 -15.12
C GLY A 69 13.63 -28.92 -13.62
N CYS A 70 12.76 -29.55 -12.83
CA CYS A 70 12.90 -29.66 -11.38
C CYS A 70 13.40 -31.04 -10.96
N HIS A 71 12.83 -32.10 -11.52
CA HIS A 71 13.08 -33.49 -11.10
C HIS A 71 14.16 -34.23 -11.93
N GLY A 72 14.63 -33.64 -13.03
CA GLY A 72 15.53 -34.32 -13.98
C GLY A 72 14.84 -35.43 -14.76
N GLY A 73 15.62 -36.32 -15.38
CA GLY A 73 15.09 -37.42 -16.19
C GLY A 73 15.00 -37.10 -17.69
N ASP A 74 14.37 -38.00 -18.43
CA ASP A 74 14.13 -37.90 -19.87
C ASP A 74 12.62 -37.82 -20.15
N GLU A 75 12.17 -36.65 -20.57
CA GLU A 75 10.80 -36.32 -20.94
C GLU A 75 10.39 -36.91 -22.30
N THR A 76 11.32 -37.49 -23.06
CA THR A 76 11.08 -37.99 -24.41
C THR A 76 10.85 -39.50 -24.50
N SER A 77 11.19 -40.24 -23.45
CA SER A 77 11.05 -41.70 -23.39
C SER A 77 9.78 -42.09 -22.63
N ASP A 78 9.05 -43.07 -23.16
CA ASP A 78 7.88 -43.69 -22.54
C ASP A 78 8.24 -44.88 -21.61
N ASP A 79 9.53 -45.17 -21.47
CA ASP A 79 10.06 -46.24 -20.63
C ASP A 79 10.48 -45.65 -19.26
N GLU A 80 9.78 -46.04 -18.20
CA GLU A 80 10.02 -45.56 -16.83
C GLU A 80 11.48 -45.73 -16.39
N ASP A 81 12.10 -46.88 -16.70
CA ASP A 81 13.47 -47.19 -16.28
C ASP A 81 14.48 -46.28 -16.97
N LEU A 82 14.19 -45.82 -18.19
CA LEU A 82 15.03 -44.87 -18.93
C LEU A 82 14.75 -43.43 -18.46
N SER A 83 13.47 -43.05 -18.38
CA SER A 83 13.01 -41.70 -18.06
C SER A 83 13.36 -41.27 -16.64
N MET A 84 13.29 -42.19 -15.68
CA MET A 84 13.60 -41.95 -14.26
C MET A 84 14.98 -42.48 -13.86
N SER A 85 15.86 -42.78 -14.83
CA SER A 85 17.22 -43.25 -14.55
C SER A 85 18.09 -42.17 -13.89
N SER A 86 19.04 -42.63 -13.08
CA SER A 86 20.08 -41.76 -12.53
C SER A 86 20.98 -41.17 -13.63
N GLU A 87 21.14 -41.90 -14.73
CA GLU A 87 21.89 -41.53 -15.93
C GLU A 87 21.22 -40.37 -16.68
N ALA A 88 19.89 -40.33 -16.70
CA ALA A 88 19.11 -39.19 -17.19
C ALA A 88 19.07 -38.02 -16.19
N GLY A 89 19.77 -38.14 -15.05
CA GLY A 89 19.85 -37.11 -14.02
C GLY A 89 18.58 -36.94 -13.20
N PHE A 90 17.72 -37.98 -13.15
CA PHE A 90 16.52 -37.96 -12.32
C PHE A 90 16.91 -37.94 -10.84
N ILE A 91 16.34 -36.99 -10.09
CA ILE A 91 16.61 -36.79 -8.66
C ILE A 91 15.41 -37.14 -7.77
N GLY A 92 14.26 -37.47 -8.36
CA GLY A 92 13.03 -37.71 -7.60
C GLY A 92 12.55 -36.45 -6.88
N VAL A 93 11.90 -36.63 -5.72
CA VAL A 93 11.47 -35.52 -4.87
C VAL A 93 12.68 -35.02 -4.07
N PRO A 94 13.12 -33.76 -4.25
CA PRO A 94 14.28 -33.23 -3.53
C PRO A 94 14.06 -33.21 -2.03
N GLU A 95 15.10 -33.47 -1.26
CA GLU A 95 15.08 -33.27 0.18
C GLU A 95 15.00 -31.78 0.51
N LYS A 96 14.46 -31.45 1.69
CA LYS A 96 14.22 -30.06 2.09
C LYS A 96 15.46 -29.16 2.01
N ILE A 97 16.61 -29.70 2.39
CA ILE A 97 17.91 -29.00 2.36
C ILE A 97 18.38 -28.68 0.93
N GLU A 98 17.87 -29.40 -0.08
CA GLU A 98 18.27 -29.29 -1.48
C GLU A 98 17.41 -28.30 -2.26
N ILE A 99 16.23 -27.96 -1.76
CA ILE A 99 15.24 -27.09 -2.43
C ILE A 99 15.85 -25.75 -2.84
N ALA A 100 16.56 -25.07 -1.94
CA ALA A 100 17.16 -23.78 -2.25
C ALA A 100 18.19 -23.87 -3.39
N ALA A 101 19.00 -24.93 -3.40
CA ALA A 101 19.97 -25.18 -4.46
C ALA A 101 19.29 -25.55 -5.78
N MET A 102 18.20 -26.32 -5.73
CA MET A 102 17.39 -26.66 -6.90
C MET A 102 16.82 -25.41 -7.56
N CYS A 103 16.11 -24.55 -6.81
CA CYS A 103 15.58 -23.30 -7.32
C CYS A 103 16.71 -22.38 -7.83
N GLY A 104 17.85 -22.36 -7.12
CA GLY A 104 19.03 -21.57 -7.44
C GLY A 104 19.71 -21.92 -8.76
N LYS A 105 19.52 -23.14 -9.30
CA LYS A 105 20.01 -23.49 -10.64
C LYS A 105 19.57 -22.48 -11.70
N CYS A 106 18.39 -21.90 -11.54
CA CYS A 106 17.84 -20.88 -12.42
C CYS A 106 17.72 -19.52 -11.71
N HIS A 107 17.12 -19.47 -10.51
CA HIS A 107 16.87 -18.24 -9.76
C HIS A 107 18.12 -17.63 -9.09
N SER A 108 19.31 -18.16 -9.37
CA SER A 108 20.58 -17.50 -9.04
C SER A 108 21.44 -17.18 -10.27
N ASP A 109 20.90 -17.38 -11.48
CA ASP A 109 21.57 -17.07 -12.74
C ASP A 109 20.83 -15.97 -13.52
N ILE A 110 21.42 -14.77 -13.51
CA ILE A 110 20.90 -13.60 -14.22
C ILE A 110 20.85 -13.81 -15.75
N ASN A 111 21.77 -14.57 -16.34
CA ASN A 111 21.79 -14.81 -17.78
C ASN A 111 20.67 -15.75 -18.20
N PHE A 112 20.35 -16.72 -17.35
CA PHE A 112 19.20 -17.60 -17.54
C PHE A 112 17.88 -16.82 -17.35
N MET A 113 17.69 -16.16 -16.21
CA MET A 113 16.41 -15.50 -15.89
C MET A 113 16.07 -14.35 -16.84
N ARG A 114 17.07 -13.66 -17.41
CA ARG A 114 16.83 -12.61 -18.44
C ARG A 114 16.14 -13.13 -19.71
N GLN A 115 16.20 -14.42 -20.00
CA GLN A 115 15.52 -15.00 -21.16
C GLN A 115 14.01 -15.12 -20.93
N TYR A 116 13.58 -15.26 -19.67
CA TYR A 116 12.19 -15.47 -19.28
C TYR A 116 11.55 -14.21 -18.70
N GLN A 117 12.19 -13.61 -17.70
CA GLN A 117 11.72 -12.42 -17.02
C GLN A 117 12.90 -11.57 -16.49
N PRO A 118 13.39 -10.59 -17.28
CA PRO A 118 14.51 -9.73 -16.90
C PRO A 118 14.35 -8.93 -15.60
N ARG A 119 13.11 -8.80 -15.10
CA ARG A 119 12.80 -8.03 -13.89
C ARG A 119 12.84 -8.84 -12.59
N ILE A 120 12.92 -10.17 -12.68
CA ILE A 120 13.11 -11.00 -11.49
C ILE A 120 14.57 -10.86 -11.06
N ALA A 121 14.79 -10.51 -9.79
CA ALA A 121 16.11 -10.52 -9.20
C ALA A 121 16.71 -11.95 -9.22
N THR A 122 18.00 -12.11 -8.96
CA THR A 122 18.64 -13.46 -8.92
C THR A 122 19.52 -13.64 -7.70
N ASP A 123 19.26 -12.85 -6.66
CA ASP A 123 19.93 -12.90 -5.36
C ASP A 123 19.01 -13.50 -4.28
N GLN A 124 17.83 -14.03 -4.64
CA GLN A 124 16.86 -14.57 -3.67
C GLN A 124 17.44 -15.71 -2.85
N VAL A 125 18.19 -16.62 -3.47
CA VAL A 125 18.81 -17.76 -2.77
C VAL A 125 19.90 -17.28 -1.82
N GLN A 126 20.66 -16.26 -2.21
CA GLN A 126 21.64 -15.62 -1.33
C GLN A 126 20.93 -15.00 -0.11
N GLN A 127 19.89 -14.20 -0.35
CA GLN A 127 19.08 -13.61 0.73
C GLN A 127 18.48 -14.69 1.64
N TYR A 128 17.99 -15.80 1.07
CA TYR A 128 17.46 -16.93 1.83
C TYR A 128 18.50 -17.54 2.76
N HIS A 129 19.72 -17.77 2.29
CA HIS A 129 20.79 -18.28 3.14
C HIS A 129 21.18 -17.31 4.27
N GLU A 130 20.93 -16.01 4.10
CA GLU A 130 21.16 -15.00 5.13
C GLU A 130 19.97 -14.85 6.11
N SER A 131 18.78 -15.32 5.74
CA SER A 131 17.56 -15.32 6.56
C SER A 131 17.67 -16.24 7.79
N VAL A 132 16.78 -16.04 8.77
CA VAL A 132 16.71 -16.94 9.96
C VAL A 132 16.31 -18.36 9.54
N HIS A 133 15.39 -18.47 8.59
CA HIS A 133 14.94 -19.76 8.07
C HIS A 133 16.09 -20.51 7.39
N GLY A 134 16.80 -19.90 6.44
CA GLY A 134 17.91 -20.55 5.75
C GLY A 134 19.08 -20.90 6.67
N LYS A 135 19.41 -20.05 7.64
CA LYS A 135 20.44 -20.33 8.65
C LYS A 135 20.12 -21.55 9.52
N LYS A 136 18.86 -21.68 9.96
CA LYS A 136 18.39 -22.83 10.74
C LYS A 136 18.32 -24.10 9.90
N LEU A 137 17.86 -24.00 8.65
CA LEU A 137 17.84 -25.15 7.74
C LEU A 137 19.25 -25.71 7.49
N ALA A 138 20.24 -24.82 7.31
CA ALA A 138 21.65 -25.21 7.18
C ALA A 138 22.22 -25.89 8.44
N GLN A 139 21.59 -25.71 9.61
CA GLN A 139 21.92 -26.40 10.86
C GLN A 139 21.16 -27.73 11.02
N GLY A 140 20.35 -28.13 10.04
CA GLY A 140 19.58 -29.38 10.04
C GLY A 140 18.15 -29.25 10.56
N ASP A 141 17.68 -28.04 10.88
CA ASP A 141 16.29 -27.82 11.29
C ASP A 141 15.37 -27.83 10.06
N THR A 142 14.69 -28.96 9.83
CA THR A 142 13.76 -29.14 8.70
C THR A 142 12.36 -28.60 8.98
N LYS A 143 12.09 -28.03 10.16
CA LYS A 143 10.79 -27.40 10.47
C LYS A 143 10.76 -25.93 10.05
N VAL A 144 11.88 -25.29 9.71
CA VAL A 144 11.84 -23.91 9.19
C VAL A 144 11.35 -23.83 7.74
N ALA A 145 10.93 -22.65 7.30
CA ALA A 145 10.45 -22.44 5.94
C ALA A 145 11.59 -22.54 4.90
N ASP A 146 11.23 -22.99 3.70
CA ASP A 146 12.05 -22.97 2.49
C ASP A 146 11.30 -22.26 1.36
N CYS A 147 11.83 -22.33 0.13
CA CYS A 147 11.21 -21.74 -1.05
C CYS A 147 9.77 -22.23 -1.26
N THR A 148 9.54 -23.54 -1.10
CA THR A 148 8.23 -24.19 -1.36
C THR A 148 7.21 -23.89 -0.28
N SER A 149 7.66 -23.59 0.94
CA SER A 149 6.80 -23.21 2.07
C SER A 149 5.99 -21.94 1.75
N CYS A 150 6.56 -21.04 0.96
CA CYS A 150 5.90 -19.82 0.50
C CYS A 150 5.36 -19.95 -0.93
N HIS A 151 6.10 -20.56 -1.86
CA HIS A 151 5.75 -20.58 -3.30
C HIS A 151 4.92 -21.78 -3.77
N SER A 152 4.62 -22.74 -2.88
CA SER A 152 4.14 -24.10 -3.18
C SER A 152 5.20 -25.00 -3.83
N VAL A 153 4.89 -26.30 -3.92
CA VAL A 153 5.76 -27.32 -4.56
C VAL A 153 5.38 -27.51 -6.03
N HIS A 154 4.07 -27.65 -6.28
CA HIS A 154 3.44 -27.68 -7.59
C HIS A 154 2.39 -26.55 -7.65
N ASN A 155 2.05 -26.05 -8.84
CA ASN A 155 1.22 -24.86 -9.04
C ASN A 155 1.89 -23.57 -8.52
N ILE A 156 3.17 -23.40 -8.85
CA ILE A 156 3.93 -22.20 -8.51
C ILE A 156 3.41 -21.05 -9.39
N LEU A 157 2.86 -20.03 -8.74
CA LEU A 157 2.27 -18.87 -9.42
C LEU A 157 3.07 -17.59 -9.19
N PRO A 158 3.11 -16.66 -10.17
CA PRO A 158 3.83 -15.41 -10.02
C PRO A 158 3.20 -14.54 -8.93
N ALA A 159 4.00 -13.70 -8.27
CA ALA A 159 3.59 -12.84 -7.15
C ALA A 159 2.44 -11.87 -7.45
N ILE A 160 2.18 -11.60 -8.73
CA ILE A 160 1.11 -10.71 -9.19
C ILE A 160 -0.22 -11.44 -9.41
N ASP A 161 -0.23 -12.77 -9.40
CA ASP A 161 -1.46 -13.57 -9.55
C ASP A 161 -2.17 -13.67 -8.20
N ALA A 162 -3.43 -13.25 -8.12
CA ALA A 162 -4.21 -13.25 -6.90
C ALA A 162 -4.41 -14.64 -6.26
N ARG A 163 -4.21 -15.72 -7.03
CA ARG A 163 -4.26 -17.11 -6.54
C ARG A 163 -2.94 -17.55 -5.89
N SER A 164 -1.85 -16.81 -6.12
CA SER A 164 -0.54 -17.14 -5.58
C SER A 164 -0.52 -16.96 -4.06
N THR A 165 0.10 -17.90 -3.34
CA THR A 165 0.32 -17.84 -1.89
C THR A 165 1.17 -16.64 -1.46
N ILE A 166 1.97 -16.09 -2.38
CA ILE A 166 2.81 -14.90 -2.17
C ILE A 166 2.25 -13.65 -2.86
N TYR A 167 0.98 -13.66 -3.26
CA TYR A 167 0.26 -12.43 -3.59
C TYR A 167 0.07 -11.57 -2.35
N ALA A 168 0.18 -10.25 -2.47
CA ALA A 168 0.19 -9.31 -1.33
C ALA A 168 -0.91 -9.59 -0.28
N LEU A 169 -2.16 -9.82 -0.73
CA LEU A 169 -3.29 -10.11 0.18
C LEU A 169 -3.19 -11.48 0.88
N ASN A 170 -2.45 -12.42 0.30
CA ASN A 170 -2.32 -13.79 0.80
C ASN A 170 -1.10 -13.95 1.71
N ILE A 171 -0.12 -13.03 1.68
CA ILE A 171 1.10 -13.14 2.47
C ILE A 171 0.82 -13.28 3.99
N PRO A 172 -0.05 -12.46 4.62
CA PRO A 172 -0.38 -12.66 6.04
C PRO A 172 -0.94 -14.06 6.33
N ALA A 173 -1.75 -14.60 5.41
CA ALA A 173 -2.28 -15.95 5.52
C ALA A 173 -1.22 -17.03 5.29
N THR A 174 -0.19 -16.76 4.50
CA THR A 174 0.95 -17.66 4.30
C THR A 174 1.84 -17.71 5.54
N CYS A 175 2.17 -16.56 6.13
CA CYS A 175 2.99 -16.49 7.34
C CYS A 175 2.30 -17.17 8.54
N LYS A 176 0.99 -16.93 8.72
CA LYS A 176 0.25 -17.46 9.87
C LYS A 176 0.14 -18.98 9.92
N LYS A 177 0.35 -19.68 8.78
CA LYS A 177 0.35 -21.16 8.73
C LYS A 177 1.28 -21.77 9.78
N CYS A 178 2.42 -21.12 10.03
CA CYS A 178 3.36 -21.53 11.07
C CYS A 178 3.39 -20.52 12.23
N HIS A 179 3.36 -19.21 11.95
CA HIS A 179 3.54 -18.19 12.97
C HIS A 179 2.33 -17.95 13.88
N SER A 180 1.16 -18.53 13.58
CA SER A 180 0.02 -18.53 14.51
C SER A 180 -0.21 -19.87 15.20
N ASP A 181 0.66 -20.86 14.94
CA ASP A 181 0.60 -22.17 15.58
C ASP A 181 1.47 -22.19 16.85
N LYS A 182 0.81 -22.24 18.01
CA LYS A 182 1.46 -22.25 19.33
C LYS A 182 2.33 -23.48 19.55
N GLU A 183 1.90 -24.64 19.07
CA GLU A 183 2.62 -25.89 19.25
C GLU A 183 3.85 -25.93 18.35
N TYR A 184 3.71 -25.42 17.13
CA TYR A 184 4.81 -25.30 16.18
C TYR A 184 5.86 -24.28 16.61
N MET A 185 5.44 -23.11 17.10
CA MET A 185 6.32 -22.00 17.49
C MET A 185 6.91 -22.13 18.90
N ALA A 186 6.38 -23.01 19.75
CA ALA A 186 6.87 -23.19 21.13
C ALA A 186 8.37 -23.52 21.20
N GLU A 187 8.87 -24.34 20.29
CA GLU A 187 10.30 -24.72 20.21
C GLU A 187 11.21 -23.53 19.86
N TYR A 188 10.66 -22.51 19.20
CA TYR A 188 11.38 -21.32 18.78
C TYR A 188 11.26 -20.15 19.76
N GLY A 189 10.34 -20.23 20.73
CA GLY A 189 10.07 -19.14 21.67
C GLY A 189 9.49 -17.89 21.00
N ILE A 190 8.87 -18.04 19.82
CA ILE A 190 8.28 -16.94 19.05
C ILE A 190 6.81 -16.79 19.50
N PRO A 191 6.32 -15.58 19.82
CA PRO A 191 4.90 -15.35 20.10
C PRO A 191 4.04 -15.71 18.88
N THR A 192 2.73 -15.89 19.06
CA THR A 192 1.82 -16.28 17.97
C THR A 192 0.65 -15.34 17.76
N THR A 193 0.72 -14.12 18.31
CA THR A 193 -0.32 -13.10 18.26
C THR A 193 -0.17 -12.15 17.08
N GLN A 194 0.96 -12.18 16.38
CA GLN A 194 1.34 -11.18 15.37
C GLN A 194 0.35 -11.08 14.22
N TYR A 195 -0.25 -12.20 13.80
CA TYR A 195 -1.29 -12.17 12.76
C TYR A 195 -2.54 -11.44 13.27
N ASP A 196 -2.99 -11.76 14.48
CA ASP A 196 -4.21 -11.18 15.07
C ASP A 196 -4.01 -9.67 15.33
N GLU A 197 -2.83 -9.28 15.79
CA GLU A 197 -2.43 -7.87 15.93
C GLU A 197 -2.35 -7.15 14.58
N TYR A 198 -1.72 -7.78 13.58
CA TYR A 198 -1.56 -7.22 12.25
C TYR A 198 -2.89 -6.93 11.58
N VAL A 199 -3.86 -7.86 11.63
CA VAL A 199 -5.17 -7.64 10.98
C VAL A 199 -5.94 -6.46 11.58
N GLU A 200 -5.70 -6.13 12.85
CA GLU A 200 -6.29 -4.97 13.52
C GLU A 200 -5.50 -3.67 13.33
N SER A 201 -4.25 -3.76 12.85
CA SER A 201 -3.41 -2.59 12.58
C SER A 201 -3.93 -1.77 11.40
N VAL A 202 -3.44 -0.52 11.29
CA VAL A 202 -3.78 0.33 10.13
C VAL A 202 -3.30 -0.25 8.81
N HIS A 203 -2.18 -0.99 8.82
CA HIS A 203 -1.65 -1.65 7.64
C HIS A 203 -2.49 -2.87 7.26
N GLY A 204 -2.87 -3.71 8.22
CA GLY A 204 -3.75 -4.86 7.98
C GLY A 204 -5.14 -4.45 7.50
N VAL A 205 -5.74 -3.41 8.10
CA VAL A 205 -7.02 -2.85 7.63
C VAL A 205 -6.90 -2.31 6.20
N ALA A 206 -5.81 -1.61 5.87
CA ALA A 206 -5.59 -1.11 4.52
C ALA A 206 -5.39 -2.25 3.52
N LEU A 207 -4.55 -3.23 3.84
CA LEU A 207 -4.25 -4.35 2.95
C LEU A 207 -5.45 -5.28 2.80
N LEU A 208 -6.00 -5.81 3.89
CA LEU A 208 -6.96 -6.91 3.87
C LEU A 208 -8.41 -6.44 3.69
N GLU A 209 -8.83 -5.36 4.35
CA GLU A 209 -10.21 -4.87 4.23
C GLU A 209 -10.40 -3.97 3.02
N ARG A 210 -9.48 -3.03 2.79
CA ARG A 210 -9.57 -2.08 1.66
C ARG A 210 -8.93 -2.60 0.38
N GLN A 211 -8.27 -3.76 0.44
CA GLN A 211 -7.57 -4.37 -0.70
C GLN A 211 -6.51 -3.44 -1.32
N ASP A 212 -5.92 -2.56 -0.49
CA ASP A 212 -4.87 -1.65 -0.93
C ASP A 212 -3.52 -2.39 -0.90
N THR A 213 -3.12 -2.93 -2.05
CA THR A 213 -1.83 -3.64 -2.20
C THR A 213 -0.61 -2.71 -2.10
N GLY A 214 -0.81 -1.38 -1.94
CA GLY A 214 0.24 -0.44 -1.55
C GLY A 214 0.52 -0.43 -0.05
N ALA A 215 -0.35 -1.02 0.78
CA ALA A 215 -0.11 -1.20 2.20
C ALA A 215 0.86 -2.38 2.44
N PRO A 216 1.76 -2.28 3.44
CA PRO A 216 2.76 -3.31 3.68
C PRO A 216 2.14 -4.58 4.30
N ALA A 217 2.60 -5.73 3.83
CA ALA A 217 2.39 -7.06 4.40
C ALA A 217 3.58 -7.49 5.27
N CYS A 218 3.54 -8.70 5.84
CA CYS A 218 4.55 -9.19 6.78
C CYS A 218 5.98 -9.16 6.20
N ASN A 219 6.12 -9.57 4.93
CA ASN A 219 7.38 -9.60 4.17
C ASN A 219 7.96 -8.21 3.87
N ASP A 220 7.15 -7.15 3.89
CA ASP A 220 7.65 -5.79 3.61
C ASP A 220 8.44 -5.23 4.80
N CYS A 221 8.19 -5.75 6.01
CA CYS A 221 8.97 -5.45 7.21
C CYS A 221 10.03 -6.51 7.50
N HIS A 222 9.69 -7.80 7.38
CA HIS A 222 10.59 -8.92 7.73
C HIS A 222 11.51 -9.35 6.57
N GLY A 223 11.24 -8.92 5.34
CA GLY A 223 11.97 -9.30 4.13
C GLY A 223 11.28 -10.41 3.33
N ASN A 224 11.41 -10.33 2.00
CA ASN A 224 10.80 -11.29 1.06
C ASN A 224 11.51 -12.65 1.06
N HIS A 225 12.80 -12.66 0.75
CA HIS A 225 13.63 -13.87 0.74
C HIS A 225 14.66 -13.85 1.87
N GLY A 226 14.93 -12.69 2.47
CA GLY A 226 15.80 -12.50 3.64
C GLY A 226 15.06 -12.51 4.98
N ALA A 227 13.93 -13.23 5.09
CA ALA A 227 13.02 -13.18 6.24
C ALA A 227 13.75 -13.26 7.59
N MET A 228 13.76 -12.15 8.33
CA MET A 228 14.40 -12.01 9.62
C MET A 228 13.66 -10.94 10.44
N PRO A 229 13.44 -11.16 11.75
CA PRO A 229 12.98 -10.10 12.61
C PRO A 229 13.89 -8.88 12.47
N PRO A 230 13.36 -7.69 12.16
CA PRO A 230 14.15 -6.48 12.07
C PRO A 230 15.04 -6.32 13.31
N GLY A 231 16.34 -6.11 13.10
CA GLY A 231 17.22 -5.77 14.20
C GLY A 231 16.95 -4.35 14.70
N ILE A 232 17.32 -4.07 15.95
CA ILE A 232 17.18 -2.78 16.66
C ILE A 232 17.54 -1.57 15.77
N ALA A 233 18.65 -1.64 15.03
CA ALA A 233 19.12 -0.53 14.19
C ALA A 233 18.36 -0.36 12.85
N SER A 234 17.54 -1.34 12.44
CA SER A 234 16.94 -1.41 11.09
C SER A 234 15.46 -1.02 11.03
N ILE A 235 14.77 -0.96 12.17
CA ILE A 235 13.31 -0.73 12.23
C ILE A 235 12.96 0.68 11.75
N GLY A 236 13.69 1.70 12.19
CA GLY A 236 13.51 3.06 11.67
C GLY A 236 13.71 3.16 10.16
N HIS A 237 14.61 2.35 9.58
CA HIS A 237 14.81 2.33 8.12
C HIS A 237 13.65 1.67 7.37
N ILE A 238 13.11 0.58 7.91
CA ILE A 238 11.96 -0.13 7.33
C ILE A 238 10.75 0.79 7.26
N CYS A 239 10.36 1.40 8.38
CA CYS A 239 9.27 2.38 8.41
C CYS A 239 9.56 3.56 7.48
N GLY A 240 10.81 4.03 7.46
CA GLY A 240 11.29 5.14 6.64
C GLY A 240 11.27 4.92 5.13
N THR A 241 11.13 3.67 4.66
CA THR A 241 11.01 3.37 3.22
C THR A 241 9.73 3.97 2.64
N CYS A 242 8.65 4.01 3.43
CA CYS A 242 7.38 4.64 3.07
C CYS A 242 7.15 5.97 3.82
N HIS A 243 7.51 6.03 5.10
CA HIS A 243 7.33 7.22 5.96
C HIS A 243 8.56 8.14 5.95
N VAL A 244 9.03 8.49 4.75
CA VAL A 244 10.30 9.19 4.51
C VAL A 244 10.45 10.46 5.35
N ASN A 245 9.42 11.31 5.39
CA ASN A 245 9.48 12.58 6.14
C ASN A 245 9.58 12.34 7.65
N ASN A 246 8.82 11.37 8.18
CA ASN A 246 8.86 11.05 9.61
C ASN A 246 10.25 10.53 10.00
N GLN A 247 10.82 9.63 9.19
CA GLN A 247 12.16 9.11 9.40
C GLN A 247 13.23 10.20 9.27
N GLU A 248 13.10 11.09 8.29
CA GLU A 248 14.03 12.20 8.11
C GLU A 248 14.03 13.15 9.32
N TYR A 249 12.85 13.48 9.86
CA TYR A 249 12.75 14.34 11.04
C TYR A 249 13.23 13.63 12.31
N PHE A 250 12.83 12.38 12.52
CA PHE A 250 13.23 11.58 13.67
C PHE A 250 14.75 11.42 13.71
N SER A 251 15.37 10.97 12.61
CA SER A 251 16.82 10.71 12.52
C SER A 251 17.70 11.95 12.79
N LYS A 252 17.18 13.16 12.59
CA LYS A 252 17.88 14.42 12.87
C LYS A 252 17.65 14.94 14.30
N SER A 253 16.75 14.33 15.05
CA SER A 253 16.40 14.75 16.40
C SER A 253 17.43 14.29 17.44
N LYS A 254 17.43 14.94 18.62
CA LYS A 254 18.20 14.46 19.78
C LYS A 254 17.74 13.08 20.24
N MET A 255 16.44 12.79 20.11
CA MET A 255 15.84 11.53 20.53
C MET A 255 16.45 10.33 19.79
N ALA A 256 16.66 10.44 18.48
CA ALA A 256 17.25 9.36 17.70
C ALA A 256 18.68 9.00 18.14
N ILE A 257 19.47 9.97 18.62
CA ILE A 257 20.82 9.73 19.13
C ILE A 257 20.76 8.91 20.42
N GLU A 258 19.86 9.28 21.33
CA GLU A 258 19.69 8.60 22.61
C GLU A 258 19.11 7.19 22.41
N PHE A 259 18.13 7.03 21.51
CA PHE A 259 17.55 5.73 21.17
C PHE A 259 18.59 4.79 20.57
N GLN A 260 19.47 5.30 19.72
CA GLN A 260 20.58 4.51 19.19
C GLN A 260 21.56 4.09 20.30
N ARG A 261 21.83 4.98 21.28
CA ARG A 261 22.73 4.68 22.40
C ARG A 261 22.16 3.61 23.31
N ASP A 262 20.85 3.67 23.57
CA ASP A 262 20.18 2.82 24.55
C ASP A 262 19.55 1.57 23.89
N GLU A 263 19.88 1.31 22.63
CA GLU A 263 19.43 0.15 21.84
C GLU A 263 17.89 0.00 21.77
N LEU A 264 17.20 1.14 21.70
CA LEU A 264 15.74 1.21 21.54
C LEU A 264 15.34 1.13 20.07
N HIS A 265 14.18 0.56 19.79
CA HIS A 265 13.72 0.20 18.45
C HIS A 265 13.00 1.37 17.72
N ALA A 266 13.45 2.60 17.95
CA ALA A 266 13.01 3.81 17.24
C ALA A 266 11.48 3.99 17.20
N CYS A 267 10.86 3.72 16.06
CA CYS A 267 9.46 4.03 15.80
C CYS A 267 8.49 3.17 16.63
N GLU A 268 8.83 1.90 16.89
CA GLU A 268 7.92 0.97 17.57
C GLU A 268 7.71 1.32 19.03
N GLU A 269 8.67 2.00 19.66
CA GLU A 269 8.60 2.43 21.07
C GLU A 269 7.39 3.36 21.32
N CYS A 270 6.94 4.09 20.30
CA CYS A 270 5.77 4.97 20.37
C CYS A 270 4.58 4.48 19.54
N HIS A 271 4.82 3.71 18.46
CA HIS A 271 3.79 3.36 17.49
C HIS A 271 3.36 1.89 17.50
N GLY A 272 4.06 1.04 18.24
CA GLY A 272 3.91 -0.41 18.17
C GLY A 272 4.55 -1.00 16.90
N ASP A 273 4.46 -2.31 16.76
CA ASP A 273 5.12 -3.11 15.72
C ASP A 273 4.11 -3.85 14.81
N HIS A 274 3.45 -4.90 15.30
CA HIS A 274 2.44 -5.66 14.59
C HIS A 274 1.06 -5.03 14.75
N ASP A 275 0.80 -4.30 15.83
CA ASP A 275 -0.51 -3.74 16.14
C ASP A 275 -0.67 -2.25 15.79
N VAL A 276 0.23 -1.69 14.97
CA VAL A 276 0.32 -0.24 14.65
C VAL A 276 -1.06 0.41 14.48
N LYS A 277 -1.41 1.27 15.43
CA LYS A 277 -2.73 1.92 15.47
C LYS A 277 -2.74 3.25 14.71
N LYS A 278 -3.95 3.72 14.41
CA LYS A 278 -4.14 5.03 13.80
C LYS A 278 -3.72 6.12 14.78
N THR A 279 -2.74 6.92 14.38
CA THR A 279 -2.22 8.01 15.21
C THR A 279 -3.27 9.10 15.44
N SER A 280 -3.18 9.75 16.60
CA SER A 280 -4.02 10.87 17.00
C SER A 280 -3.17 11.94 17.68
N ASP A 281 -3.70 13.15 17.81
CA ASP A 281 -3.03 14.22 18.55
C ASP A 281 -2.95 13.89 20.05
N ASP A 282 -3.75 12.94 20.57
CA ASP A 282 -3.76 12.56 21.99
C ASP A 282 -2.56 11.69 22.39
N MET A 283 -1.83 11.16 21.41
CA MET A 283 -0.55 10.49 21.62
C MET A 283 0.58 11.43 22.08
N ILE A 284 0.31 12.75 22.14
CA ILE A 284 1.27 13.79 22.47
C ILE A 284 0.76 14.57 23.69
N GLY A 285 1.68 14.99 24.55
CA GLY A 285 1.38 15.82 25.72
C GLY A 285 1.39 15.00 27.00
N ASP A 286 0.45 15.28 27.89
CA ASP A 286 0.38 14.77 29.26
C ASP A 286 -0.84 13.90 29.55
N SER A 287 -1.63 13.56 28.52
CA SER A 287 -2.81 12.71 28.70
C SER A 287 -2.43 11.25 28.94
N ASP A 288 -3.34 10.47 29.52
CA ASP A 288 -3.18 9.02 29.71
C ASP A 288 -2.95 8.24 28.40
N SER A 289 -3.22 8.85 27.24
CA SER A 289 -2.97 8.27 25.92
C SER A 289 -1.65 8.71 25.28
N SER A 290 -0.89 9.58 25.96
CA SER A 290 0.40 10.06 25.50
C SER A 290 1.46 9.00 25.70
N THR A 291 2.27 8.73 24.67
CA THR A 291 3.41 7.81 24.79
C THR A 291 4.64 8.50 25.36
N CYS A 292 4.61 9.82 25.49
CA CYS A 292 5.74 10.59 26.02
C CYS A 292 5.88 10.41 27.54
N VAL A 293 4.76 10.29 28.25
CA VAL A 293 4.72 10.25 29.72
C VAL A 293 5.16 8.89 30.30
N ASP A 294 5.32 7.89 29.43
CA ASP A 294 5.90 6.60 29.82
C ASP A 294 7.39 6.74 30.21
N CYS A 295 8.06 7.77 29.68
CA CYS A 295 9.48 8.03 29.91
C CYS A 295 9.78 9.43 30.49
N HIS A 296 8.86 10.39 30.35
CA HIS A 296 9.08 11.78 30.76
C HIS A 296 8.11 12.21 31.86
N GLU A 297 8.66 12.76 32.95
CA GLU A 297 7.90 13.20 34.13
C GLU A 297 7.74 14.73 34.21
N GLU A 298 6.79 15.17 35.04
CA GLU A 298 6.56 16.60 35.29
C GLU A 298 7.82 17.28 35.85
N GLY A 299 8.21 18.40 35.24
CA GLY A 299 9.42 19.15 35.58
C GLY A 299 10.58 18.93 34.60
N GLU A 300 10.47 17.97 33.68
CA GLU A 300 11.42 17.80 32.58
C GLU A 300 11.10 18.72 31.38
N GLU A 301 12.16 19.18 30.70
CA GLU A 301 12.01 20.00 29.48
C GLU A 301 11.24 19.26 28.37
N ALA A 302 11.44 17.94 28.28
CA ALA A 302 10.77 17.10 27.29
C ALA A 302 9.27 16.99 27.54
N TYR A 303 8.86 16.84 28.80
CA TYR A 303 7.45 16.83 29.23
C TYR A 303 6.75 18.14 28.84
N ASP A 304 7.36 19.28 29.18
CA ASP A 304 6.86 20.60 28.81
C ASP A 304 6.77 20.81 27.30
N THR A 305 7.74 20.26 26.55
CA THR A 305 7.77 20.34 25.09
C THR A 305 6.60 19.59 24.46
N GLY A 306 6.30 18.38 24.94
CA GLY A 306 5.13 17.60 24.52
C GLY A 306 3.83 18.38 24.72
N ILE A 307 3.63 18.98 25.90
CA ILE A 307 2.44 19.80 26.20
C ILE A 307 2.31 20.98 25.24
N LYS A 308 3.41 21.73 25.01
CA LYS A 308 3.40 22.89 24.10
C LYS A 308 3.04 22.49 22.67
N ILE A 309 3.58 21.38 22.17
CA ILE A 309 3.25 20.82 20.85
C ILE A 309 1.75 20.47 20.80
N ARG A 310 1.25 19.74 21.80
CA ARG A 310 -0.16 19.33 21.89
C ARG A 310 -1.11 20.52 21.89
N GLN A 311 -0.79 21.56 22.65
CA GLN A 311 -1.57 22.80 22.72
C GLN A 311 -1.57 23.55 21.38
N SER A 312 -0.42 23.64 20.70
CA SER A 312 -0.33 24.32 19.41
C SER A 312 -1.15 23.63 18.33
N LEU A 313 -1.06 22.29 18.25
CA LEU A 313 -1.88 21.47 17.35
C LEU A 313 -3.36 21.60 17.68
N GLY A 314 -3.75 21.44 18.95
CA GLY A 314 -5.14 21.55 19.38
C GLY A 314 -5.77 22.91 19.04
N GLY A 315 -4.97 23.99 19.16
CA GLY A 315 -5.38 25.33 18.77
C GLY A 315 -5.64 25.46 17.26
N LEU A 316 -4.80 24.87 16.41
CA LEU A 316 -5.04 24.85 14.96
C LEU A 316 -6.22 23.95 14.58
N VAL A 317 -6.34 22.75 15.18
CA VAL A 317 -7.46 21.82 14.93
C VAL A 317 -8.80 22.51 15.21
N THR A 318 -8.95 23.11 16.38
CA THR A 318 -10.18 23.83 16.78
C THR A 318 -10.52 24.96 15.81
N ALA A 319 -9.50 25.71 15.38
CA ALA A 319 -9.67 26.82 14.45
C ALA A 319 -10.07 26.30 13.05
N TYR A 320 -9.41 25.25 12.56
CA TYR A 320 -9.70 24.60 11.30
C TYR A 320 -11.13 24.05 11.26
N ASP A 321 -11.57 23.34 12.31
CA ASP A 321 -12.92 22.76 12.39
C ASP A 321 -14.00 23.85 12.35
N SER A 322 -13.72 25.00 12.96
CA SER A 322 -14.60 26.17 12.90
C SER A 322 -14.73 26.70 11.46
N ALA A 323 -13.62 26.83 10.73
CA ALA A 323 -13.64 27.26 9.33
C ALA A 323 -14.28 26.23 8.40
N ALA A 324 -14.02 24.93 8.60
CA ALA A 324 -14.62 23.86 7.83
C ALA A 324 -16.15 23.79 8.04
N THR A 325 -16.63 24.05 9.26
CA THR A 325 -18.06 24.12 9.56
C THR A 325 -18.72 25.33 8.90
N LEU A 326 -18.05 26.49 8.93
CA LEU A 326 -18.54 27.68 8.23
C LEU A 326 -18.56 27.47 6.71
N LEU A 327 -17.54 26.81 6.13
CA LEU A 327 -17.49 26.51 4.70
C LEU A 327 -18.71 25.70 4.28
N LYS A 328 -19.02 24.62 5.01
CA LYS A 328 -20.26 23.85 4.79
C LYS A 328 -21.49 24.74 4.85
N THR A 329 -21.56 25.67 5.80
CA THR A 329 -22.70 26.59 5.92
C THR A 329 -22.84 27.50 4.70
N VAL A 330 -21.72 28.02 4.17
CA VAL A 330 -21.66 28.86 2.96
C VAL A 330 -22.08 28.05 1.72
N GLU A 331 -21.55 26.83 1.55
CA GLU A 331 -21.90 25.90 0.47
C GLU A 331 -23.40 25.59 0.47
N HIS A 332 -23.97 25.21 1.63
CA HIS A 332 -25.40 24.90 1.75
C HIS A 332 -26.30 26.12 1.50
N ALA A 333 -25.78 27.33 1.71
CA ALA A 333 -26.51 28.57 1.41
C ALA A 333 -26.45 28.96 -0.08
N GLY A 334 -25.67 28.25 -0.91
CA GLY A 334 -25.48 28.57 -2.32
C GLY A 334 -24.73 29.89 -2.55
N MET A 335 -23.90 30.29 -1.59
CA MET A 335 -23.03 31.46 -1.71
C MET A 335 -21.68 31.06 -2.34
N ASP A 336 -20.96 32.05 -2.90
CA ASP A 336 -19.63 31.80 -3.48
C ASP A 336 -18.64 31.37 -2.41
N ASP A 337 -18.07 30.18 -2.57
CA ASP A 337 -17.22 29.51 -1.60
C ASP A 337 -15.80 29.26 -2.13
N LEU A 338 -15.49 29.62 -3.37
CA LEU A 338 -14.27 29.19 -4.06
C LEU A 338 -12.99 29.56 -3.29
N GLU A 339 -12.80 30.85 -2.98
CA GLU A 339 -11.63 31.34 -2.24
C GLU A 339 -11.58 30.79 -0.81
N MET A 340 -12.76 30.66 -0.17
CA MET A 340 -12.85 30.12 1.18
C MET A 340 -12.42 28.64 1.19
N SER A 341 -12.86 27.86 0.20
CA SER A 341 -12.53 26.45 0.07
C SER A 341 -11.02 26.23 -0.11
N TYR A 342 -10.33 27.09 -0.88
CA TYR A 342 -8.88 27.05 -1.02
C TYR A 342 -8.17 27.35 0.31
N ALA A 343 -8.58 28.41 1.02
CA ALA A 343 -8.00 28.74 2.31
C ALA A 343 -8.22 27.61 3.36
N VAL A 344 -9.37 26.93 3.35
CA VAL A 344 -9.60 25.75 4.22
C VAL A 344 -8.70 24.57 3.82
N LYS A 345 -8.48 24.33 2.51
CA LYS A 345 -7.55 23.30 2.05
C LYS A 345 -6.11 23.59 2.46
N ASP A 346 -5.66 24.84 2.33
CA ASP A 346 -4.32 25.26 2.74
C ASP A 346 -4.13 25.13 4.26
N ALA A 347 -5.16 25.48 5.05
CA ALA A 347 -5.15 25.24 6.50
C ALA A 347 -5.02 23.75 6.84
N LYS A 348 -5.74 22.86 6.13
CA LYS A 348 -5.64 21.40 6.29
C LYS A 348 -4.24 20.88 5.94
N GLN A 349 -3.65 21.41 4.87
CA GLN A 349 -2.29 21.06 4.46
C GLN A 349 -1.28 21.46 5.53
N SER A 350 -1.38 22.68 6.07
CA SER A 350 -0.54 23.15 7.17
C SER A 350 -0.72 22.30 8.44
N LEU A 351 -1.95 21.89 8.77
CA LEU A 351 -2.20 20.97 9.88
C LEU A 351 -1.53 19.61 9.67
N THR A 352 -1.60 19.07 8.45
CA THR A 352 -0.96 17.79 8.09
C THR A 352 0.55 17.90 8.25
N GLN A 353 1.16 18.96 7.73
CA GLN A 353 2.61 19.20 7.85
C GLN A 353 3.03 19.43 9.30
N ALA A 354 2.23 20.15 10.10
CA ALA A 354 2.50 20.34 11.53
C ALA A 354 2.49 19.02 12.30
N ARG A 355 1.58 18.10 12.00
CA ARG A 355 1.56 16.75 12.59
C ARG A 355 2.77 15.92 12.19
N THR A 356 3.24 16.02 10.95
CA THR A 356 4.49 15.36 10.53
C THR A 356 5.70 15.93 11.29
N LEU A 357 5.75 17.26 11.48
CA LEU A 357 6.84 17.95 12.19
C LEU A 357 6.95 17.56 13.67
N VAL A 358 5.96 16.89 14.28
CA VAL A 358 6.08 16.37 15.65
C VAL A 358 7.31 15.47 15.81
N HIS A 359 7.71 14.76 14.77
CA HIS A 359 8.89 13.87 14.78
C HIS A 359 10.23 14.62 14.86
N THR A 360 10.24 15.96 14.80
CA THR A 360 11.45 16.74 15.12
C THR A 360 11.64 16.89 16.64
N PHE A 361 10.58 16.64 17.43
CA PHE A 361 10.49 16.93 18.86
C PHE A 361 10.86 18.37 19.22
N ASP A 362 10.61 19.31 18.29
CA ASP A 362 10.93 20.71 18.42
C ASP A 362 9.67 21.55 18.31
N PHE A 363 9.28 22.16 19.44
CA PHE A 363 8.10 23.01 19.53
C PHE A 363 8.13 24.17 18.54
N GLU A 364 9.26 24.84 18.33
CA GLU A 364 9.31 26.03 17.48
C GLU A 364 9.04 25.67 16.01
N GLN A 365 9.56 24.53 15.56
CA GLN A 365 9.30 24.04 14.20
C GLN A 365 7.82 23.70 13.99
N VAL A 366 7.18 23.00 14.94
CA VAL A 366 5.74 22.72 14.89
C VAL A 366 4.93 24.02 14.94
N LYS A 367 5.30 24.93 15.84
CA LYS A 367 4.61 26.20 16.07
C LYS A 367 4.53 27.04 14.79
N VAL A 368 5.65 27.23 14.10
CA VAL A 368 5.72 27.98 12.83
C VAL A 368 4.66 27.49 11.85
N LYS A 369 4.57 26.17 11.66
CA LYS A 369 3.59 25.58 10.73
C LYS A 369 2.16 25.68 11.23
N THR A 370 1.94 25.55 12.53
CA THR A 370 0.59 25.73 13.10
C THR A 370 0.10 27.18 12.99
N ASP A 371 0.98 28.17 13.14
CA ASP A 371 0.63 29.59 13.00
C ASP A 371 0.34 29.97 11.55
N GLU A 372 1.09 29.42 10.59
CA GLU A 372 0.79 29.53 9.16
C GLU A 372 -0.61 28.98 8.87
N GLY A 373 -0.95 27.78 9.39
CA GLY A 373 -2.28 27.21 9.29
C GLY A 373 -3.37 28.12 9.86
N LYS A 374 -3.15 28.72 11.05
CA LYS A 374 -4.10 29.66 11.67
C LYS A 374 -4.32 30.93 10.84
N THR A 375 -3.32 31.35 10.08
CA THR A 375 -3.44 32.48 9.15
C THR A 375 -4.43 32.16 8.03
N PHE A 376 -4.32 30.97 7.42
CA PHE A 376 -5.28 30.50 6.42
C PHE A 376 -6.69 30.31 7.00
N VAL A 377 -6.81 29.80 8.22
CA VAL A 377 -8.11 29.71 8.92
C VAL A 377 -8.73 31.09 9.09
N THR A 378 -7.95 32.07 9.54
CA THR A 378 -8.44 33.45 9.75
C THR A 378 -8.93 34.06 8.44
N GLN A 379 -8.22 33.81 7.34
CA GLN A 379 -8.64 34.21 6.00
C GLN A 379 -9.95 33.54 5.59
N ALA A 380 -10.07 32.22 5.75
CA ALA A 380 -11.28 31.47 5.44
C ALA A 380 -12.49 31.97 6.24
N LEU A 381 -12.33 32.19 7.55
CA LEU A 381 -13.39 32.73 8.41
C LEU A 381 -13.83 34.13 7.96
N LYS A 382 -12.89 34.99 7.57
CA LYS A 382 -13.22 36.32 7.04
C LYS A 382 -14.04 36.22 5.77
N LEU A 383 -13.60 35.43 4.80
CA LEU A 383 -14.29 35.21 3.52
C LEU A 383 -15.71 34.65 3.75
N GLY A 384 -15.84 33.59 4.54
CA GLY A 384 -17.13 32.99 4.84
C GLY A 384 -18.09 33.94 5.54
N ASN A 385 -17.60 34.71 6.52
CA ASN A 385 -18.44 35.70 7.19
C ASN A 385 -18.91 36.82 6.25
N THR A 386 -18.08 37.28 5.32
CA THR A 386 -18.48 38.23 4.28
C THR A 386 -19.61 37.67 3.42
N GLN A 387 -19.49 36.42 2.96
CA GLN A 387 -20.55 35.77 2.17
C GLN A 387 -21.85 35.60 2.97
N MET A 388 -21.77 35.23 4.24
CA MET A 388 -22.95 35.12 5.09
C MET A 388 -23.61 36.48 5.37
N GLN A 389 -22.83 37.57 5.42
CA GLN A 389 -23.38 38.93 5.51
C GLN A 389 -24.08 39.34 4.22
N ASP A 390 -23.47 39.06 3.06
CA ASP A 390 -24.06 39.31 1.74
C ASP A 390 -25.39 38.56 1.56
N LEU A 391 -25.45 37.30 2.00
CA LEU A 391 -26.69 36.53 1.99
C LEU A 391 -27.79 37.20 2.83
N ARG A 392 -27.45 37.64 4.04
CA ARG A 392 -28.41 38.33 4.94
C ARG A 392 -28.89 39.63 4.30
N PHE A 393 -27.99 40.40 3.69
CA PHE A 393 -28.33 41.63 2.98
C PHE A 393 -29.28 41.37 1.80
N ARG A 394 -28.98 40.37 0.96
CA ARG A 394 -29.85 39.98 -0.17
C ARG A 394 -31.24 39.54 0.29
N ARG A 395 -31.34 38.75 1.36
CA ARG A 395 -32.62 38.32 1.94
C ARG A 395 -33.43 39.47 2.51
N LEU A 396 -32.78 40.40 3.23
CA LEU A 396 -33.45 41.58 3.76
C LEU A 396 -33.94 42.50 2.64
N GLY A 397 -33.09 42.77 1.65
CA GLY A 397 -33.44 43.58 0.47
C GLY A 397 -34.60 42.98 -0.31
N PHE A 398 -34.59 41.65 -0.55
CA PHE A 398 -35.70 40.95 -1.19
C PHE A 398 -37.00 41.03 -0.37
N GLY A 399 -36.91 40.88 0.96
CA GLY A 399 -38.06 41.03 1.86
C GLY A 399 -38.66 42.44 1.79
N ILE A 400 -37.83 43.48 1.84
CA ILE A 400 -38.27 44.88 1.73
C ILE A 400 -38.89 45.15 0.36
N ALA A 401 -38.23 44.73 -0.73
CA ALA A 401 -38.76 44.90 -2.09
C ALA A 401 -40.11 44.20 -2.26
N THR A 402 -40.24 42.97 -1.77
CA THR A 402 -41.49 42.20 -1.80
C THR A 402 -42.60 42.89 -1.02
N PHE A 403 -42.28 43.47 0.14
CA PHE A 403 -43.25 44.24 0.93
C PHE A 403 -43.77 45.46 0.17
N PHE A 404 -42.89 46.26 -0.42
CA PHE A 404 -43.30 47.43 -1.23
C PHE A 404 -44.11 47.02 -2.46
N MET A 405 -43.68 45.97 -3.19
CA MET A 405 -44.44 45.45 -4.33
C MET A 405 -45.83 44.96 -3.91
N THR A 406 -45.94 44.31 -2.76
CA THR A 406 -47.23 43.84 -2.23
C THR A 406 -48.15 45.01 -1.90
N ILE A 407 -47.64 46.08 -1.29
CA ILE A 407 -48.42 47.30 -1.02
C ILE A 407 -48.95 47.90 -2.33
N VAL A 408 -48.10 48.03 -3.34
CA VAL A 408 -48.49 48.58 -4.65
C VAL A 408 -49.55 47.69 -5.31
N LEU A 409 -49.38 46.37 -5.28
CA LEU A 409 -50.37 45.41 -5.82
C LEU A 409 -51.71 45.51 -5.09
N VAL A 410 -51.70 45.61 -3.77
CA VAL A 410 -52.93 45.78 -2.97
C VAL A 410 -53.61 47.12 -3.28
N ALA A 411 -52.86 48.21 -3.39
CA ALA A 411 -53.39 49.52 -3.74
C ALA A 411 -54.00 49.53 -5.15
N LEU A 412 -53.32 48.91 -6.12
CA LEU A 412 -53.84 48.73 -7.49
C LEU A 412 -55.12 47.89 -7.50
N TYR A 413 -55.17 46.81 -6.73
CA TYR A 413 -56.37 45.99 -6.60
C TYR A 413 -57.58 46.80 -6.09
N PHE A 414 -57.39 47.58 -5.02
CA PHE A 414 -58.46 48.45 -4.51
C PHE A 414 -58.86 49.51 -5.54
N LYS A 415 -57.90 50.10 -6.25
CA LYS A 415 -58.19 51.12 -7.26
C LYS A 415 -58.98 50.56 -8.46
N ILE A 416 -58.65 49.35 -8.91
CA ILE A 416 -59.40 48.66 -9.98
C ILE A 416 -60.85 48.41 -9.51
N LYS A 417 -61.02 47.93 -8.28
CA LYS A 417 -62.35 47.68 -7.70
C LYS A 417 -63.20 48.95 -7.55
N ASP A 418 -62.58 50.09 -7.28
CA ASP A 418 -63.27 51.37 -7.25
C ASP A 418 -63.74 51.80 -8.65
N ILE A 419 -62.91 51.60 -9.69
CA ILE A 419 -63.27 51.90 -11.08
C ILE A 419 -64.43 51.00 -11.55
N GLU A 420 -64.37 49.69 -11.27
CA GLU A 420 -65.45 48.73 -11.60
C GLU A 420 -66.77 49.00 -10.87
N ARG A 421 -66.76 49.85 -9.83
CA ARG A 421 -67.97 50.28 -9.10
C ARG A 421 -68.58 51.57 -9.64
N GLU A 422 -67.80 52.36 -10.37
CA GLU A 422 -68.23 53.62 -10.98
C GLU A 422 -68.78 53.43 -12.41
N ASP A 423 -68.47 52.30 -13.05
CA ASP A 423 -69.16 51.75 -14.24
C ASP A 423 -70.37 50.89 -13.83
#